data_AF-A0A444HEK4-F1
#
_entry.id   AF-A0A444HEK4-F1
#
_cell.length_a   1.000
_cell.length_b   1.000
_cell.length_c   1.000
_cell.angle_alpha   90.00
_cell.angle_beta   90.00
_cell.angle_gamma   90.00
#
_symmetry.space_group_name_H-M   'P 1'
#
loop_
_entity.id
_entity.type
_entity.pdbx_description
1 polymer ?
#
loop_
_entity_poly.entity_id
_entity_poly.type
_entity_poly.pdbx_seq_one_letter_code
_entity_poly.pdbx_strand_id
1 'polypeptide(L)'
;MREGKFMYKDSDGDDIIVTINGEAVTEDHKGGKYVLISKIKWISDCEYENMLVMSTVPKFPLAPGTVMNVTIDKVDGNNIHFTATAIGKSFHGIMKKIK
;
A
#
# COMPACT_ATOMS: atom_id res chain seq x y z
N MET A 1 -5.26 4.06 -11.14
CA MET A 1 -4.37 3.46 -10.12
C MET A 1 -4.23 1.95 -10.23
N ARG A 2 -4.75 1.30 -11.29
CA ARG A 2 -4.72 -0.16 -11.41
C ARG A 2 -3.34 -0.72 -11.76
N GLU A 3 -2.46 0.14 -12.24
CA GLU A 3 -1.04 -0.13 -12.46
C GLU A 3 -0.25 1.15 -12.18
N GLY A 4 1.01 1.01 -11.76
CA GLY A 4 1.93 2.12 -11.58
C GLY A 4 2.95 1.89 -10.48
N LYS A 5 3.90 2.82 -10.39
CA LYS A 5 4.90 2.87 -9.33
C LYS A 5 4.68 4.11 -8.48
N PHE A 6 4.69 3.92 -7.18
CA PHE A 6 4.40 4.94 -6.19
C PHE A 6 5.45 4.91 -5.08
N MET A 7 5.51 5.99 -4.32
CA MET A 7 6.42 6.13 -3.19
C MET A 7 5.69 6.79 -2.02
N TYR A 8 5.97 6.32 -0.81
CA TYR A 8 5.62 7.02 0.41
C TYR A 8 6.75 6.85 1.43
N LYS A 9 6.69 7.60 2.53
CA LYS A 9 7.63 7.47 3.64
C LYS A 9 6.99 6.72 4.79
N ASP A 10 7.72 5.77 5.37
CA ASP A 10 7.30 5.12 6.60
C ASP A 10 7.48 6.02 7.83
N SER A 11 7.20 5.47 9.01
CA SER A 11 7.37 6.19 10.29
C SER A 11 8.81 6.58 10.59
N ASP A 12 9.79 5.88 10.01
CA ASP A 12 11.22 6.13 10.18
C ASP A 12 11.75 7.13 9.14
N GLY A 13 10.91 7.54 8.17
CA GLY A 13 11.25 8.44 7.08
C GLY A 13 11.90 7.75 5.87
N ASP A 14 12.00 6.42 5.90
CA ASP A 14 12.55 5.62 4.81
C ASP A 14 11.58 5.59 3.63
N ASP A 15 12.12 5.64 2.40
CA ASP A 15 11.29 5.52 1.21
C ASP A 15 10.82 4.08 1.01
N ILE A 16 9.51 3.91 0.91
CA ILE A 16 8.86 2.68 0.49
C ILE A 16 8.40 2.85 -0.94
N ILE A 17 8.75 1.89 -1.77
CA ILE A 17 8.38 1.87 -3.18
C ILE A 17 7.27 0.85 -3.38
N VAL A 18 6.10 1.33 -3.81
CA VAL A 18 4.93 0.49 -4.09
C VAL A 18 4.82 0.28 -5.59
N THR A 19 4.80 -0.96 -6.03
CA THR A 19 4.56 -1.33 -7.43
C THR A 19 3.24 -2.07 -7.51
N ILE A 20 2.30 -1.55 -8.30
CA ILE A 20 1.02 -2.19 -8.60
C ILE A 20 1.08 -2.69 -10.04
N ASN A 21 0.87 -4.00 -10.22
CA ASN A 21 0.80 -4.65 -11.52
C ASN A 21 -0.43 -5.56 -11.57
N GLY A 22 -1.51 -5.06 -12.17
CA GLY A 22 -2.82 -5.69 -12.12
C GLY A 22 -3.32 -5.83 -10.69
N GLU A 23 -3.52 -7.07 -10.25
CA GLU A 23 -3.96 -7.38 -8.88
C GLU A 23 -2.78 -7.56 -7.91
N ALA A 24 -1.54 -7.65 -8.39
CA ALA A 24 -0.39 -7.86 -7.53
C ALA A 24 0.20 -6.52 -7.06
N VAL A 25 0.53 -6.46 -5.77
CA VAL A 25 1.23 -5.33 -5.16
C VAL A 25 2.50 -5.82 -4.51
N THR A 26 3.57 -5.07 -4.72
CA THR A 26 4.84 -5.26 -4.04
C THR A 26 5.28 -3.95 -3.41
N GLU A 27 5.61 -3.98 -2.13
CA GLU A 27 6.26 -2.88 -1.44
C GLU A 27 7.71 -3.24 -1.15
N ASP A 28 8.64 -2.43 -1.65
CA ASP A 28 10.05 -2.56 -1.36
C ASP A 28 10.42 -1.62 -0.21
N HIS A 29 10.88 -2.22 0.89
CA HIS A 29 11.27 -1.53 2.12
C HIS A 29 12.80 -1.50 2.23
N LYS A 30 13.35 -0.37 2.69
CA LYS A 30 14.80 -0.15 2.88
C LYS A 30 15.64 -0.57 1.66
N GLY A 31 15.25 -0.09 0.48
CA GLY A 31 15.94 -0.37 -0.79
C GLY A 31 15.81 -1.81 -1.27
N GLY A 32 14.70 -2.50 -0.94
CA GLY A 32 14.43 -3.88 -1.35
C GLY A 32 15.02 -4.94 -0.42
N LYS A 33 15.60 -4.54 0.72
CA LYS A 33 16.06 -5.48 1.75
C LYS A 33 14.91 -6.29 2.33
N TYR A 34 13.75 -5.67 2.48
CA TYR A 34 12.51 -6.32 2.89
C TYR A 34 11.41 -6.03 1.89
N VAL A 35 10.48 -6.97 1.76
CA VAL A 35 9.41 -6.93 0.76
C VAL A 35 8.11 -7.33 1.41
N LEU A 36 7.05 -6.60 1.06
CA LEU A 36 5.67 -6.97 1.35
C LEU A 36 4.97 -7.27 0.03
N ILE A 37 4.28 -8.41 -0.05
CA ILE A 37 3.47 -8.79 -1.20
C ILE A 37 2.02 -8.86 -0.77
N SER A 38 1.15 -8.22 -1.53
CA SER A 38 -0.29 -8.25 -1.33
C SER A 38 -1.05 -8.33 -2.65
N LYS A 39 -2.35 -8.58 -2.54
CA LYS A 39 -3.29 -8.59 -3.66
C LYS A 39 -4.32 -7.49 -3.50
N ILE A 40 -4.56 -6.73 -4.56
CA ILE A 40 -5.62 -5.73 -4.63
C ILE A 40 -6.85 -6.33 -5.30
N LYS A 41 -8.02 -6.05 -4.73
CA LYS A 41 -9.32 -6.26 -5.35
C LYS A 41 -10.10 -4.95 -5.29
N TRP A 42 -10.32 -4.34 -6.45
CA TRP A 42 -11.06 -3.09 -6.58
C TRP A 42 -12.55 -3.32 -6.29
N ILE A 43 -13.10 -2.48 -5.42
CA ILE A 43 -14.55 -2.44 -5.11
C ILE A 43 -15.21 -1.35 -5.95
N SER A 44 -14.55 -0.21 -6.08
CA SER A 44 -14.98 0.93 -6.90
C SER A 44 -13.77 1.63 -7.52
N ASP A 45 -13.95 2.80 -8.13
CA ASP A 45 -12.82 3.59 -8.65
C ASP A 45 -11.96 4.21 -7.54
N CYS A 46 -12.52 4.35 -6.34
CA CYS A 46 -11.85 4.97 -5.19
C CYS A 46 -11.61 4.00 -4.03
N GLU A 47 -12.08 2.76 -4.10
CA GLU A 47 -12.02 1.82 -2.97
C GLU A 47 -11.52 0.46 -3.41
N TYR A 48 -10.67 -0.15 -2.59
CA TYR A 48 -10.18 -1.50 -2.82
C TYR A 48 -9.83 -2.23 -1.52
N GLU A 49 -9.90 -3.55 -1.58
CA GLU A 49 -9.35 -4.45 -0.58
C GLU A 49 -7.89 -4.74 -0.93
N ASN A 50 -7.00 -4.67 0.06
CA ASN A 50 -5.60 -5.07 -0.04
C ASN A 50 -5.35 -6.23 0.93
N MET A 51 -5.16 -7.43 0.40
CA MET A 51 -4.94 -8.64 1.19
C MET A 51 -3.45 -8.94 1.26
N LEU A 52 -2.89 -8.98 2.47
CA LEU A 52 -1.51 -9.37 2.70
C LEU A 52 -1.29 -10.83 2.30
N VAL A 53 -0.33 -11.09 1.42
CA VAL A 53 0.08 -12.46 1.04
C VAL A 53 1.31 -12.89 1.83
N MET A 54 2.33 -12.03 1.90
CA MET A 54 3.52 -12.28 2.71
C MET A 54 4.26 -10.98 3.04
N SER A 55 5.09 -11.02 4.07
CA SER A 55 6.01 -9.95 4.42
C SER A 55 7.32 -10.53 4.92
N THR A 56 8.45 -9.98 4.47
CA THR A 56 9.77 -10.26 5.04
C THR A 56 10.22 -9.16 6.01
N VAL A 57 9.36 -8.15 6.24
CA VAL A 57 9.63 -7.06 7.18
C VAL A 57 9.64 -7.63 8.61
N PRO A 58 10.73 -7.49 9.38
CA PRO A 58 10.82 -8.04 10.72
C PRO A 58 9.73 -7.49 11.64
N LYS A 59 9.07 -8.37 12.39
CA LYS A 59 8.01 -8.02 13.36
C LYS A 59 6.84 -7.24 12.74
N PHE A 60 6.53 -7.47 11.46
CA PHE A 60 5.37 -6.86 10.81
C PHE A 60 4.08 -7.24 11.57
N PRO A 61 3.20 -6.28 11.90
CA PRO A 61 2.10 -6.49 12.83
C PRO A 61 0.90 -7.24 12.23
N LEU A 62 0.84 -7.39 10.91
CA LEU A 62 -0.27 -8.06 10.22
C LEU A 62 0.16 -9.46 9.75
N ALA A 63 -0.73 -10.43 9.93
CA ALA A 63 -0.52 -11.80 9.46
C ALA A 63 -0.99 -11.97 8.01
N PRO A 64 -0.37 -12.87 7.21
CA PRO A 64 -0.87 -13.26 5.91
C PRO A 64 -2.37 -13.60 5.93
N GLY A 65 -3.11 -13.16 4.92
CA GLY A 65 -4.57 -13.26 4.84
C GLY A 65 -5.32 -12.08 5.48
N THR A 66 -4.64 -11.20 6.21
CA THR A 66 -5.27 -9.96 6.72
C THR A 66 -5.66 -9.07 5.55
N VAL A 67 -6.90 -8.60 5.56
CA VAL A 67 -7.44 -7.66 4.57
C VAL A 67 -7.45 -6.25 5.14
N MET A 68 -6.92 -5.31 4.37
CA MET A 68 -6.99 -3.88 4.63
C MET A 68 -7.95 -3.25 3.62
N ASN A 69 -8.89 -2.45 4.11
CA ASN A 69 -9.76 -1.65 3.24
C ASN A 69 -9.09 -0.31 2.99
N VAL A 70 -8.91 0.07 1.72
CA VAL A 70 -8.29 1.34 1.35
C VAL A 70 -9.27 2.18 0.54
N THR A 71 -9.45 3.41 0.99
CA THR A 71 -10.24 4.44 0.31
C THR A 71 -9.31 5.55 -0.15
N ILE A 72 -9.43 5.95 -1.41
CA ILE A 72 -8.75 7.10 -2.00
C ILE A 72 -9.58 8.34 -1.70
N ASP A 73 -9.06 9.20 -0.83
CA ASP A 73 -9.79 10.37 -0.33
C ASP A 73 -9.69 11.56 -1.31
N LYS A 74 -8.51 11.76 -1.89
CA LYS A 74 -8.21 12.88 -2.80
C LYS A 74 -7.02 12.54 -3.70
N VAL A 75 -7.07 13.00 -4.94
CA VAL A 75 -5.92 13.03 -5.85
C VAL A 75 -5.56 14.48 -6.16
N ASP A 76 -4.31 14.86 -5.92
CA ASP A 76 -3.77 16.20 -6.15
C ASP A 76 -2.49 16.10 -6.99
N GLY A 77 -2.66 16.21 -8.31
CA GLY A 77 -1.60 15.93 -9.27
C GLY A 77 -1.09 14.49 -9.13
N ASN A 78 0.15 14.34 -8.67
CA ASN A 78 0.78 13.04 -8.42
C ASN A 78 0.61 12.53 -6.99
N ASN A 79 0.06 13.34 -6.08
CA ASN A 79 -0.16 12.95 -4.70
C ASN A 79 -1.54 12.32 -4.55
N ILE A 80 -1.58 11.18 -3.88
CA ILE A 80 -2.78 10.39 -3.63
C ILE A 80 -2.94 10.30 -2.12
N HIS A 81 -3.97 10.93 -1.61
CA HIS A 81 -4.39 10.83 -0.22
C HIS A 81 -5.30 9.63 -0.08
N PHE A 82 -5.03 8.81 0.93
CA PHE A 82 -5.82 7.61 1.17
C PHE A 82 -5.98 7.33 2.66
N THR A 83 -7.04 6.61 2.98
CA THR A 83 -7.32 6.06 4.30
C THR A 83 -7.27 4.55 4.22
N ALA A 84 -6.36 3.93 4.95
CA ALA A 84 -6.24 2.47 5.06
C ALA A 84 -6.77 2.02 6.41
N THR A 85 -7.67 1.04 6.43
CA THR A 85 -8.26 0.49 7.65
C THR A 85 -8.01 -1.02 7.74
N ALA A 86 -7.38 -1.45 8.83
CA ALA A 86 -7.08 -2.85 9.12
C ALA A 86 -7.34 -3.15 10.60
N ILE A 87 -8.03 -4.25 10.89
CA ILE A 87 -8.27 -4.72 12.28
C ILE A 87 -8.86 -3.60 13.17
N GLY A 88 -9.82 -2.84 12.63
CA GLY A 88 -10.48 -1.74 13.34
C GLY A 88 -9.62 -0.49 13.59
N LYS A 89 -8.41 -0.42 13.02
CA LYS A 89 -7.54 0.77 13.09
C LYS A 89 -7.41 1.40 11.71
N SER A 90 -7.47 2.72 11.66
CA SER A 90 -7.36 3.49 10.42
C SER A 90 -6.11 4.36 10.43
N PHE A 91 -5.48 4.48 9.26
CA PHE A 91 -4.27 5.24 9.02
C PHE A 91 -4.49 6.11 7.79
N HIS A 92 -4.17 7.39 7.90
CA HIS A 92 -4.21 8.31 6.76
C HIS A 92 -2.80 8.39 6.18
N GLY A 93 -2.69 8.20 4.87
CA GLY A 93 -1.42 8.18 4.15
C GLY A 93 -1.47 9.07 2.92
N ILE A 94 -0.28 9.44 2.45
CA ILE A 94 -0.09 10.09 1.16
C ILE A 94 0.96 9.29 0.41
N MET A 95 0.59 8.82 -0.78
CA MET A 95 1.53 8.20 -1.71
C MET A 95 1.68 9.09 -2.95
N LYS A 96 2.90 9.18 -3.47
CA LYS A 96 3.22 9.95 -4.68
C LYS A 96 3.45 9.00 -5.84
N LYS A 97 2.73 9.21 -6.95
CA LYS A 97 3.00 8.51 -8.20
C LYS A 97 4.36 8.96 -8.76
N ILE A 98 5.19 7.98 -9.12
CA ILE A 98 6.54 8.20 -9.68
C ILE A 98 6.75 7.55 -11.04
N LYS A 99 5.92 6.59 -11.44
CA LYS A 99 5.88 6.04 -12.81
C LYS A 99 4.49 5.53 -13.14
#